data_AF-A0A366ZLX4-F1
#
_entry.id   AF-A0A366ZLX4-F1
#
_cell.length_a   1.000
_cell.length_b   1.000
_cell.length_c   1.000
_cell.angle_alpha   90.00
_cell.angle_beta   90.00
_cell.angle_gamma   90.00
#
_symmetry.space_group_name_H-M   'P 1'
#
loop_
_entity.id
_entity.type
_entity.pdbx_description
1 polymer ?
#
loop_
_entity_poly.entity_id
_entity_poly.type
_entity_poly.pdbx_seq_one_letter_code
_entity_poly.pdbx_strand_id
1 'polypeptide(L)' 'MISDVIEWDENNLDHACRRLTAVEIEQVISNAASYRRHRRYPDRVLFTDSAHGGKRATVVARYDAGRRRIRPITAWEEP' A
#
# COMPACT_ATOMS: atom_id res chain seq x y z
N MET A 1 13.20 2.37 -2.52
CA MET A 1 12.63 1.01 -2.51
C MET A 1 12.43 0.61 -1.06
N ILE A 2 11.19 0.32 -0.70
CA ILE A 2 10.81 -0.05 0.66
C ILE A 2 11.00 -1.56 0.83
N SER A 3 11.66 -1.98 1.91
CA SER A 3 11.96 -3.39 2.19
C SER A 3 11.21 -3.92 3.43
N ASP A 4 10.09 -3.29 3.72
CA ASP A 4 9.25 -3.56 4.89
C ASP A 4 8.33 -4.75 4.60
N VAL A 5 8.00 -5.53 5.64
CA VAL A 5 7.18 -6.74 5.50
C VAL A 5 5.73 -6.34 5.29
N ILE A 6 5.16 -6.77 4.16
CA ILE A 6 3.73 -6.58 3.86
C ILE A 6 2.96 -7.70 4.51
N GLU A 7 2.05 -7.34 5.43
CA GLU A 7 1.22 -8.30 6.16
C GLU A 7 -0.16 -8.42 5.53
N TRP A 8 -0.51 -9.65 5.20
CA TRP A 8 -1.85 -10.03 4.73
C TRP A 8 -2.56 -10.90 5.77
N ASP A 9 -3.83 -10.60 6.01
CA ASP A 9 -4.82 -11.45 6.65
C ASP A 9 -6.09 -11.48 5.79
N GLU A 10 -7.03 -12.37 6.12
CA GLU A 10 -8.27 -12.52 5.35
C GLU A 10 -9.04 -11.19 5.23
N ASN A 11 -9.03 -10.38 6.29
CA ASN A 11 -9.77 -9.11 6.34
C ASN A 11 -9.19 -8.04 5.42
N ASN A 12 -7.87 -7.84 5.46
CA ASN A 12 -7.23 -6.79 4.69
C ASN A 12 -6.99 -7.22 3.24
N LEU A 13 -6.87 -8.52 2.96
CA LEU A 13 -6.80 -9.04 1.61
C LEU A 13 -8.09 -8.72 0.84
N ASP A 14 -9.26 -9.10 1.38
CA ASP A 14 -10.54 -8.82 0.73
C ASP A 14 -10.76 -7.32 0.53
N HIS A 15 -10.56 -6.53 1.59
CA HIS A 15 -10.87 -5.11 1.54
C HIS A 15 -9.88 -4.32 0.66
N ALA A 16 -8.57 -4.61 0.74
CA ALA A 16 -7.58 -3.89 -0.05
C ALA A 16 -7.61 -4.28 -1.52
N CYS A 17 -7.96 -5.54 -1.82
CA CYS A 17 -7.94 -6.06 -3.19
C CYS A 17 -9.22 -5.80 -3.99
N ARG A 18 -10.13 -4.93 -3.51
CA ARG A 18 -11.38 -4.61 -4.22
C ARG A 18 -11.19 -3.99 -5.60
N ARG A 19 -10.04 -3.38 -5.89
CA ARG A 19 -9.75 -2.66 -7.14
C ARG A 19 -8.42 -3.01 -7.77
N LEU A 20 -7.52 -3.61 -7.00
CA LEU A 20 -6.19 -4.03 -7.44
C LEU A 20 -5.93 -5.41 -6.87
N THR A 21 -5.07 -6.17 -7.52
CA THR A 21 -4.58 -7.45 -6.99
C THR A 21 -3.57 -7.21 -5.85
N ALA A 22 -3.39 -8.21 -4.98
CA ALA A 22 -2.36 -8.16 -3.94
C ALA A 22 -0.96 -7.90 -4.52
N VAL A 23 -0.64 -8.50 -5.67
CA VAL A 23 0.63 -8.32 -6.38
C VAL A 23 0.82 -6.87 -6.82
N GLU A 24 -0.21 -6.23 -7.39
CA GLU A 24 -0.14 -4.81 -7.78
C GLU A 24 0.05 -3.90 -6.57
N ILE A 25 -0.62 -4.19 -5.45
CA ILE A 25 -0.46 -3.46 -4.19
C ILE A 25 0.97 -3.59 -3.66
N GLU A 26 1.51 -4.80 -3.64
CA GLU A 26 2.89 -5.06 -3.22
C GLU A 26 3.91 -4.34 -4.10
N GLN A 27 3.69 -4.33 -5.41
CA GLN A 27 4.53 -3.59 -6.36
C GLN A 27 4.50 -2.09 -6.09
N VAL A 28 3.32 -1.49 -5.91
CA VAL A 28 3.19 -0.06 -5.61
C VAL A 28 3.95 0.30 -4.33
N ILE A 29 3.78 -0.50 -3.27
CA ILE A 29 4.50 -0.29 -2.00
C ILE A 29 6.01 -0.42 -2.18
N SER A 30 6.47 -1.44 -2.89
CA SER A 30 7.89 -1.74 -3.06
C SER A 30 8.60 -0.71 -3.94
N ASN A 31 7.94 -0.31 -5.04
CA ASN A 31 8.44 0.66 -6.01
C ASN A 31 8.52 2.07 -5.42
N ALA A 32 7.55 2.44 -4.58
CA ALA A 32 7.48 3.75 -3.98
C ALA A 32 8.81 4.18 -3.36
N ALA A 33 9.35 5.32 -3.83
CA ALA A 33 10.56 5.91 -3.27
C ALA A 33 10.33 6.44 -1.84
N SER A 34 9.10 6.84 -1.52
CA SER A 34 8.68 7.37 -0.22
C SER A 34 7.18 7.19 -0.02
N TYR A 35 6.72 7.44 1.21
CA TYR A 35 5.30 7.47 1.55
C TYR A 35 4.91 8.82 2.16
N ARG A 36 3.62 9.17 2.04
CA ARG A 36 3.03 10.34 2.70
C ARG A 36 2.22 9.90 3.90
N ARG A 37 2.26 10.65 5.01
CA ARG A 37 1.37 10.38 6.15
C ARG A 37 -0.05 10.82 5.81
N HIS A 38 -1.03 10.03 6.23
CA HIS A 38 -2.43 10.39 6.06
C HIS A 38 -2.81 11.53 7.01
N ARG A 39 -3.38 12.61 6.48
CA ARG A 39 -3.65 13.85 7.24
C ARG A 39 -4.56 13.66 8.45
N ARG A 40 -5.54 12.76 8.36
CA ARG A 40 -6.55 12.51 9.40
C ARG A 40 -6.24 11.31 10.31
N TYR A 41 -5.38 10.41 9.87
CA TYR A 41 -5.15 9.11 10.54
C TYR A 41 -3.65 8.93 10.70
N PRO A 42 -3.07 9.27 11.86
CA PRO A 42 -1.61 9.31 12.03
C PRO A 42 -0.94 7.94 11.93
N ASP A 43 -1.70 6.86 12.08
CA ASP A 43 -1.27 5.46 11.90
C ASP A 43 -1.22 5.01 10.42
N ARG A 44 -1.64 5.87 9.48
CA ARG A 44 -1.77 5.51 8.07
C ARG A 44 -0.81 6.29 7.18
N VAL A 45 -0.38 5.61 6.13
CA VAL A 45 0.49 6.13 5.09
C VAL A 45 -0.11 5.86 3.71
N LEU A 46 0.32 6.66 2.75
CA LEU A 46 -0.03 6.56 1.35
C LEU A 46 1.24 6.27 0.55
N PHE A 47 1.21 5.20 -0.22
CA PHE A 47 2.20 4.88 -1.24
C PHE A 47 1.56 5.17 -2.60
N THR A 48 2.30 5.84 -3.48
CA THR A 48 1.83 6.11 -4.85
C THR A 48 2.97 5.84 -5.81
N ASP A 49 2.78 4.85 -6.67
CA ASP A 49 3.73 4.51 -7.73
C ASP A 49 3.02 3.68 -8.82
N SER A 50 3.78 3.26 -9.82
CA SER A 50 3.31 2.39 -10.89
C SER A 50 3.18 0.94 -10.42
N ALA A 51 2.04 0.33 -10.75
CA ALA A 51 1.81 -1.11 -10.72
C ALA A 51 2.11 -1.73 -12.10
N HIS A 52 1.93 -3.05 -12.22
CA HIS A 52 2.11 -3.79 -13.47
C HIS A 52 1.36 -3.12 -14.63
N GLY A 53 2.03 -3.00 -15.79
CA GLY A 53 1.46 -2.36 -16.98
C GLY A 53 1.59 -0.84 -17.01
N GLY A 54 2.35 -0.24 -16.09
CA GLY A 54 2.67 1.20 -16.09
C GLY A 54 1.53 2.09 -15.55
N LYS A 55 0.47 1.49 -15.02
CA LYS A 55 -0.63 2.23 -14.39
C LYS A 55 -0.20 2.77 -13.03
N ARG A 56 -0.43 4.05 -12.76
CA ARG A 56 -0.23 4.60 -11.41
C ARG A 56 -1.37 4.17 -10.49
N ALA A 57 -1.02 3.83 -9.27
CA ALA A 57 -1.97 3.48 -8.23
C ALA A 57 -1.54 4.07 -6.89
N THR A 58 -2.53 4.25 -6.01
CA THR A 58 -2.32 4.66 -4.61
C THR A 58 -2.78 3.56 -3.68
N VAL A 59 -1.95 3.24 -2.69
CA VAL A 59 -2.22 2.30 -1.61
C VAL A 59 -2.23 3.06 -0.30
N VAL A 60 -3.31 2.91 0.47
CA VAL A 60 -3.38 3.33 1.87
C VAL A 60 -3.09 2.11 2.74
N ALA A 61 -2.14 2.23 3.65
CA ALA A 61 -1.79 1.18 4.58
C ALA A 61 -1.59 1.72 6.00
N ARG A 62 -1.70 0.84 7.00
CA ARG A 62 -1.10 1.10 8.32
C ARG A 62 0.39 0.81 8.25
N TYR A 63 1.17 1.65 8.92
CA TYR A 63 2.61 1.47 8.99
C TYR A 63 3.09 1.42 10.44
N ASP A 64 3.63 0.27 10.83
CA ASP A 64 4.34 0.10 12.09
C ASP A 64 5.84 0.24 11.83
N ALA A 65 6.35 1.45 12.04
CA ALA A 65 7.77 1.77 11.88
C ALA A 65 8.67 1.02 12.87
N GLY A 66 8.15 0.67 14.06
CA GLY A 66 8.91 -0.06 15.08
C GLY A 66 9.15 -1.52 14.69
N ARG A 67 8.25 -2.10 13.90
CA ARG A 67 8.33 -3.48 13.42
C ARG A 67 8.62 -3.63 11.93
N ARG A 68 8.74 -2.50 11.21
CA ARG A 68 8.91 -2.47 9.75
C ARG A 68 7.84 -3.29 9.02
N ARG A 69 6.58 -3.08 9.44
CA ARG A 69 5.40 -3.82 8.93
C ARG A 69 4.42 -2.86 8.28
N ILE A 70 3.98 -3.23 7.09
CA ILE A 70 2.97 -2.50 6.32
C ILE A 70 1.74 -3.39 6.22
N ARG A 71 0.59 -2.86 6.60
CA ARG A 71 -0.69 -3.57 6.49
C ARG A 71 -1.60 -2.81 5.54
N PRO A 72 -1.77 -3.26 4.29
CA PRO A 72 -2.65 -2.62 3.32
C PRO A 72 -4.07 -2.48 3.88
N ILE A 73 -4.74 -1.39 3.56
CA ILE A 73 -6.13 -1.12 3.95
C ILE A 73 -7.00 -1.01 2.70
N THR A 74 -6.57 -0.21 1.72
CA THR A 74 -7.31 0.01 0.47
C THR A 74 -6.35 0.47 -0.61
N ALA A 75 -6.70 0.21 -1.87
CA ALA A 75 -5.94 0.71 -3.00
C ALA A 75 -6.86 1.03 -4.19
N TRP A 76 -6.38 1.90 -5.09
CA TRP A 76 -7.08 2.27 -6.31
C TRP A 76 -6.09 2.72 -7.40
N GLU A 77 -6.47 2.53 -8.66
CA GLU A 77 -5.78 3.14 -9.81
C GLU A 77 -6.02 4.65 -9.81
N GLU A 78 -4.97 5.43 -10.05
CA GLU A 78 -5.08 6.86 -10.29
C GLU A 78 -5.56 7.12 -11.73
N PRO A 79 -6.37 8.17 -11.96
CA PRO A 79 -6.85 8.54 -13.29
C PRO A 79 -5.74 9.07 -14.21
#